data_AF-A0A4Q2DB78-F1
#
_entry.id   AF-A0A4Q2DB78-F1
#
_cell.length_a   1.000
_cell.length_b   1.000
_cell.length_c   1.000
_cell.angle_alpha   90.00
_cell.angle_beta   90.00
_cell.angle_gamma   90.00
#
_symmetry.space_group_name_H-M   'P 1'
#
loop_
_entity.id
_entity.type
_entity.pdbx_description
1 polymer ?
#
loop_
_entity_poly.entity_id
_entity_poly.type
_entity_poly.pdbx_seq_one_letter_code
_entity_poly.pdbx_strand_id
1 'polypeptide(L)'
;MTRSREEQEENDQQQGSTLTDLNFVRTLHNNDIVVWGGDVRDKEAWSAAEKLQATTYPFVAFLALQPRRNIGSRSSSSSSSSQPPSLTVLSRHQGPSTSSGPTSAQALVAHIETQVIPRVSSYLNRLKSIQRERELERQLREDQDRAFADAARRDKERIQAKMLEAQRAAEAERQQELERARELKRQQLAAELQKQKEELRMYWRRWTRRHLTGTPSEAASKGVRFAIRLPNGERVVHQFSLTDDLTALYAFVDSKLIPSDLSASEDPLYAPSSASSSASPSEVLQSYIVLNHANPTTEYWGFVVATSFPRVEIPWKEGTELSSVQHLKGGNQLVVELTNSRTNSPRPSTSSASSSSATNGSGDGEDSDDGYETEED
;
A
#
# COMPACT_ATOMS: atom_id res chain seq x y z
N MET A 1 -63.07 68.66 35.98
CA MET A 1 -64.07 68.48 34.91
C MET A 1 -64.16 67.00 34.60
N THR A 2 -65.12 66.31 35.20
CA THR A 2 -65.40 64.89 34.93
C THR A 2 -66.17 64.80 33.62
N ARG A 3 -65.56 64.24 32.57
CA ARG A 3 -66.27 63.83 31.35
C ARG A 3 -67.37 62.83 31.74
N SER A 4 -68.52 62.91 31.08
CA SER A 4 -69.65 62.02 31.34
C SER A 4 -69.29 60.58 30.95
N ARG A 5 -69.82 59.58 31.67
CA ARG A 5 -69.57 58.15 31.41
C ARG A 5 -69.87 57.73 29.96
N GLU A 6 -70.90 58.34 29.36
CA GLU A 6 -71.29 58.14 27.97
C GLU A 6 -70.20 58.59 26.97
N GLU A 7 -69.50 59.71 27.26
CA GLU A 7 -68.40 60.19 26.41
C GLU A 7 -67.17 59.27 26.48
N GLN A 8 -66.97 58.57 27.60
CA GLN A 8 -65.87 57.60 27.73
C GLN A 8 -66.17 56.33 26.93
N GLU A 9 -67.38 55.78 27.05
CA GLU A 9 -67.82 54.59 26.32
C GLU A 9 -67.82 54.81 24.79
N GLU A 10 -68.18 56.03 24.33
CA GLU A 10 -68.10 56.39 22.91
C GLU A 10 -66.65 56.47 22.41
N ASN A 11 -65.74 57.07 23.19
CA ASN A 11 -64.32 57.15 22.84
C ASN A 11 -63.67 55.75 22.74
N ASP A 12 -64.04 54.82 23.64
CA ASP A 12 -63.51 53.46 23.63
C ASP A 12 -64.02 52.66 22.42
N GLN A 13 -65.28 52.84 22.04
CA GLN A 13 -65.84 52.25 20.81
C GLN A 13 -65.18 52.80 19.54
N GLN A 14 -64.92 54.11 19.50
CA GLN A 14 -64.24 54.77 18.37
C GLN A 14 -62.78 54.33 18.23
N GLN A 15 -62.07 54.16 19.34
CA GLN A 15 -60.70 53.62 19.37
C GLN A 15 -60.67 52.15 18.92
N GLY A 16 -61.58 51.33 19.44
CA GLY A 16 -61.70 49.93 19.04
C GLY A 16 -62.00 49.77 17.54
N SER A 17 -62.91 50.59 17.00
CA SER A 17 -63.24 50.63 15.57
C SER A 17 -62.02 51.01 14.70
N THR A 18 -61.23 51.98 15.15
CA THR A 18 -60.01 52.41 14.44
C THR A 18 -58.95 51.31 14.41
N LEU A 19 -58.71 50.65 15.54
CA LEU A 19 -57.69 49.61 15.66
C LEU A 19 -58.09 48.30 14.96
N THR A 20 -59.39 48.06 14.79
CA THR A 20 -59.92 46.87 14.11
C THR A 20 -60.23 47.10 12.62
N ASP A 21 -60.04 48.33 12.12
CA ASP A 21 -60.23 48.65 10.71
C ASP A 21 -59.30 47.81 9.83
N LEU A 22 -59.90 47.09 8.87
CA LEU A 22 -59.19 46.14 8.02
C LEU A 22 -58.15 46.83 7.14
N ASN A 23 -58.41 48.06 6.70
CA ASN A 23 -57.47 48.77 5.85
C ASN A 23 -56.23 49.17 6.66
N PHE A 24 -56.44 49.74 7.85
CA PHE A 24 -55.34 50.08 8.76
C PHE A 24 -54.47 48.87 9.12
N VAL A 25 -55.08 47.73 9.50
CA VAL A 25 -54.33 46.51 9.83
C VAL A 25 -53.54 45.98 8.63
N ARG A 26 -54.13 45.97 7.43
CA ARG A 26 -53.43 45.56 6.20
C ARG A 26 -52.25 46.47 5.89
N THR A 27 -52.40 47.78 6.02
CA THR A 27 -51.31 48.74 5.80
C THR A 27 -50.17 48.51 6.78
N LEU A 28 -50.46 48.19 8.04
CA LEU A 28 -49.42 47.87 9.03
C LEU A 28 -48.67 46.58 8.69
N HIS A 29 -49.39 45.51 8.36
CA HIS A 29 -48.79 44.20 8.04
C HIS A 29 -47.97 44.24 6.75
N ASN A 30 -48.49 44.85 5.69
CA ASN A 30 -47.80 44.89 4.39
C ASN A 30 -46.49 45.69 4.42
N ASN A 31 -46.33 46.58 5.39
CA ASN A 31 -45.15 47.42 5.54
C ASN A 31 -44.25 47.01 6.73
N ASP A 32 -44.47 45.82 7.30
CA ASP A 32 -43.73 45.29 8.45
C ASP A 32 -43.68 46.29 9.63
N ILE A 33 -44.77 47.02 9.87
CA ILE A 33 -44.82 48.03 10.94
C ILE A 33 -45.09 47.34 12.28
N VAL A 34 -44.13 47.46 13.19
CA VAL A 34 -44.29 47.00 14.58
C VAL A 34 -45.12 48.01 15.35
N VAL A 35 -46.21 47.55 15.95
CA VAL A 35 -47.11 48.37 16.77
C VAL A 35 -46.95 48.01 18.24
N TRP A 36 -46.88 49.04 19.07
CA TRP A 36 -46.97 48.92 20.52
C TRP A 36 -48.05 49.89 21.00
N GLY A 37 -48.91 49.41 21.89
CA GLY A 37 -50.01 50.19 22.47
C GLY A 37 -50.19 49.81 23.94
N GLY A 38 -50.68 50.76 24.72
CA GLY A 38 -50.94 50.57 26.13
C GLY A 38 -51.84 51.66 26.68
N ASP A 39 -52.47 51.38 27.81
CA ASP A 39 -53.37 52.31 28.48
C ASP A 39 -52.59 53.20 29.45
N VAL A 40 -52.81 54.51 29.44
CA VAL A 40 -52.14 55.49 30.31
C VAL A 40 -52.38 55.20 31.81
N ARG A 41 -53.37 54.37 32.15
CA ARG A 41 -53.58 53.85 33.50
C ARG A 41 -52.43 52.93 33.96
N ASP A 42 -51.71 52.31 33.02
CA ASP A 42 -50.57 51.44 33.29
C ASP A 42 -49.26 52.23 33.37
N LYS A 43 -48.34 51.79 34.25
CA LYS A 43 -47.07 52.47 34.52
C LYS A 43 -46.19 52.64 33.26
N GLU A 44 -46.11 51.62 32.42
CA GLU A 44 -45.26 51.64 31.22
C GLU A 44 -45.79 52.59 30.16
N ALA A 45 -47.10 52.53 29.89
CA ALA A 45 -47.79 53.41 28.96
C ALA A 45 -47.82 54.85 29.44
N TRP A 46 -48.02 55.09 30.75
CA TRP A 46 -47.87 56.42 31.34
C TRP A 46 -46.45 56.99 31.15
N SER A 47 -45.41 56.20 31.44
CA SER A 47 -44.02 56.64 31.23
C SER A 47 -43.70 56.91 29.77
N ALA A 48 -44.22 56.12 28.84
CA ALA A 48 -44.07 56.36 27.41
C ALA A 48 -44.80 57.62 26.95
N ALA A 49 -46.02 57.84 27.42
CA ALA A 49 -46.81 59.04 27.15
C ALA A 49 -46.12 60.31 27.68
N GLU A 50 -45.52 60.25 28.88
CA GLU A 50 -44.74 61.35 29.45
C GLU A 50 -43.49 61.66 28.61
N LYS A 51 -42.69 60.64 28.27
CA LYS A 51 -41.50 60.79 27.41
C LYS A 51 -41.82 61.34 26.03
N LEU A 52 -42.96 60.94 25.47
CA LEU A 52 -43.44 61.42 24.18
C LEU A 52 -44.25 62.72 24.31
N GLN A 53 -44.40 63.28 25.52
CA GLN A 53 -45.14 64.50 25.81
C GLN A 53 -46.55 64.50 25.20
N ALA A 54 -47.29 63.41 25.42
CA ALA A 54 -48.70 63.31 25.02
C ALA A 54 -49.55 64.24 25.89
N THR A 55 -50.32 65.13 25.27
CA THR A 55 -51.20 66.09 25.96
C THR A 55 -52.66 65.71 25.85
N THR A 56 -53.04 64.98 24.79
CA THR A 56 -54.42 64.59 24.48
C THR A 56 -54.44 63.14 24.01
N TYR A 57 -55.50 62.41 24.40
CA TYR A 57 -55.70 60.99 24.09
C TYR A 57 -56.94 60.78 23.21
N PRO A 58 -56.94 59.75 22.33
CA PRO A 58 -55.83 58.84 22.03
C PRO A 58 -54.65 59.53 21.34
N PHE A 59 -53.46 58.95 21.52
CA PHE A 59 -52.18 59.46 21.01
C PHE A 59 -51.47 58.39 20.19
N VAL A 60 -51.12 58.73 18.94
CA VAL A 60 -50.37 57.86 18.04
C VAL A 60 -49.10 58.59 17.61
N ALA A 61 -47.95 57.94 17.79
CA ALA A 61 -46.67 58.44 17.33
C ALA A 61 -46.04 57.44 16.36
N PHE A 62 -45.53 57.94 15.24
CA PHE A 62 -44.74 57.14 14.32
C PHE A 62 -43.26 57.35 14.61
N LEU A 63 -42.54 56.27 14.88
CA LEU A 63 -41.11 56.27 15.14
C LEU A 63 -40.39 55.43 14.09
N ALA A 64 -39.22 55.89 13.65
CA ALA A 64 -38.36 55.10 12.79
C ALA A 64 -36.89 55.41 13.04
N LEU A 65 -36.03 54.49 12.61
CA LEU A 65 -34.61 54.74 12.54
C LEU A 65 -34.33 55.77 11.44
N GLN A 66 -33.61 56.84 11.80
CA GLN A 66 -33.11 57.82 10.85
C GLN A 66 -31.59 57.98 10.96
N PRO A 67 -30.92 58.41 9.87
CA PRO A 67 -29.54 58.83 9.94
C PRO A 67 -29.40 59.94 10.99
N ARG A 68 -28.39 59.82 11.87
CA ARG A 68 -28.03 60.92 12.77
C ARG A 68 -27.61 62.13 11.93
N ARG A 69 -28.32 63.26 12.09
CA ARG A 69 -27.94 64.53 11.47
C ARG A 69 -26.89 65.20 12.36
N ASN A 70 -25.66 65.35 11.84
CA ASN A 70 -24.65 66.20 12.46
C ASN A 70 -25.07 67.66 12.33
N ILE A 71 -25.58 68.27 13.40
CA ILE A 71 -26.01 69.67 13.43
C ILE A 71 -24.84 70.64 13.68
N GLY A 72 -23.58 70.18 13.63
CA GLY A 72 -22.45 71.01 14.06
C GLY A 72 -21.09 70.82 13.39
N SER A 73 -20.92 70.05 12.32
CA SER A 73 -19.59 69.95 11.68
C SER A 73 -19.65 70.08 10.16
N ARG A 74 -19.12 71.20 9.66
CA ARG A 74 -18.82 71.46 8.23
C ARG A 74 -17.46 70.86 7.81
N SER A 75 -16.90 69.96 8.59
CA SER A 75 -15.61 69.32 8.33
C SER A 75 -15.69 67.85 8.71
N SER A 76 -15.91 66.99 7.72
CA SER A 76 -15.42 65.60 7.66
C SER A 76 -16.16 64.86 6.54
N SER A 77 -15.52 64.79 5.39
CA SER A 77 -15.78 63.84 4.31
C SER A 77 -15.27 62.43 4.69
N SER A 78 -15.51 61.98 5.92
CA SER A 78 -15.16 60.63 6.37
C SER A 78 -16.43 59.86 6.71
N SER A 79 -16.73 58.90 5.83
CA SER A 79 -17.56 57.71 6.07
C SER A 79 -18.82 57.89 6.93
N SER A 80 -19.91 58.30 6.27
CA SER A 80 -21.29 58.25 6.79
C SER A 80 -21.81 56.83 7.15
N SER A 81 -20.94 55.81 7.12
CA SER A 81 -21.27 54.40 7.33
C SER A 81 -21.10 53.93 8.79
N SER A 82 -20.53 54.74 9.69
CA SER A 82 -20.15 54.29 11.04
C SER A 82 -21.03 54.79 12.19
N GLN A 83 -21.97 55.71 11.93
CA GLN A 83 -22.85 56.21 12.99
C GLN A 83 -24.06 55.28 13.14
N PRO A 84 -24.34 54.76 14.35
CA PRO A 84 -25.52 53.93 14.56
C PRO A 84 -26.80 54.76 14.31
N PRO A 85 -27.83 54.16 13.69
CA PRO A 85 -29.10 54.83 13.48
C PRO A 85 -29.67 55.32 14.82
N SER A 86 -30.32 56.48 14.81
CA SER A 86 -31.08 56.96 15.97
C SER A 86 -32.56 56.78 15.72
N LEU A 87 -33.27 56.26 16.72
CA LEU A 87 -34.73 56.26 16.71
C LEU A 87 -35.21 57.71 16.80
N THR A 88 -36.05 58.15 15.86
CA THR A 88 -36.63 59.49 15.84
C THR A 88 -38.15 59.43 15.73
N VAL A 89 -38.82 60.38 16.39
CA VAL A 89 -40.27 60.58 16.23
C VAL A 89 -40.50 61.35 14.93
N LEU A 90 -41.23 60.73 14.00
CA LEU A 90 -41.51 61.30 12.69
C LEU A 90 -42.72 62.23 12.72
N SER A 91 -43.74 61.85 13.47
CA SER A 91 -45.04 62.52 13.51
C SER A 91 -45.84 62.08 14.72
N ARG A 92 -46.78 62.93 15.13
CA ARG A 92 -47.63 62.78 16.31
C ARG A 92 -49.06 63.12 15.93
N HIS A 93 -50.00 62.25 16.28
CA HIS A 93 -51.44 62.44 16.10
C HIS A 93 -52.11 62.36 17.47
N GLN A 94 -52.84 63.41 17.84
CA GLN A 94 -53.45 63.58 19.15
C GLN A 94 -54.89 64.03 18.97
N GLY A 95 -55.81 63.40 19.69
CA GLY A 95 -57.23 63.79 19.67
C GLY A 95 -58.16 62.65 19.28
N PRO A 96 -59.47 62.93 19.22
CA PRO A 96 -60.53 61.91 19.15
C PRO A 96 -60.46 61.08 17.86
N SER A 97 -60.86 59.81 17.96
CA SER A 97 -60.88 58.83 16.86
C SER A 97 -62.19 58.84 16.06
N THR A 98 -62.85 60.01 15.97
CA THR A 98 -64.04 60.18 15.13
C THR A 98 -63.71 59.94 13.65
N SER A 99 -64.69 59.70 12.79
CA SER A 99 -64.46 59.35 11.36
C SER A 99 -63.56 60.32 10.57
N SER A 100 -63.52 61.59 10.96
CA SER A 100 -62.62 62.62 10.38
C SER A 100 -61.54 63.10 11.38
N GLY A 101 -61.42 62.43 12.52
CA GLY A 101 -60.50 62.77 13.59
C GLY A 101 -59.04 62.49 13.21
N PRO A 102 -58.08 63.17 13.88
CA PRO A 102 -56.65 63.02 13.60
C PRO A 102 -56.12 61.61 13.89
N THR A 103 -56.82 60.83 14.72
CA THR A 103 -56.47 59.44 15.05
C THR A 103 -57.41 58.42 14.39
N SER A 104 -58.23 58.84 13.42
CA SER A 104 -59.07 57.93 12.64
C SER A 104 -58.24 56.98 11.76
N ALA A 105 -58.78 55.79 11.46
CA ALA A 105 -58.09 54.79 10.65
C ALA A 105 -57.67 55.36 9.28
N GLN A 106 -58.57 56.07 8.62
CA GLN A 106 -58.30 56.67 7.30
C GLN A 106 -57.22 57.77 7.36
N ALA A 107 -57.24 58.62 8.39
CA ALA A 107 -56.19 59.63 8.58
C ALA A 107 -54.83 59.00 8.84
N LEU A 108 -54.78 57.95 9.67
CA LEU A 108 -53.54 57.23 9.96
C LEU A 108 -53.01 56.48 8.74
N VAL A 109 -53.86 55.78 7.97
CA VAL A 109 -53.46 55.12 6.71
C VAL A 109 -52.91 56.13 5.71
N ALA A 110 -53.65 57.22 5.47
CA ALA A 110 -53.21 58.26 4.54
C ALA A 110 -51.86 58.85 4.98
N HIS A 111 -51.65 59.05 6.28
CA HIS A 111 -50.39 59.54 6.82
C HIS A 111 -49.25 58.53 6.68
N ILE A 112 -49.50 57.25 6.92
CA ILE A 112 -48.51 56.18 6.74
C ILE A 112 -48.03 56.15 5.29
N GLU A 113 -48.96 56.13 4.34
CA GLU A 113 -48.68 56.01 2.91
C GLU A 113 -48.00 57.24 2.32
N THR A 114 -48.47 58.44 2.70
CA THR A 114 -47.98 59.69 2.08
C THR A 114 -46.77 60.29 2.77
N GLN A 115 -46.58 60.07 4.07
CA GLN A 115 -45.53 60.74 4.85
C GLN A 115 -44.52 59.77 5.47
N VAL A 116 -44.99 58.70 6.13
CA VAL A 116 -44.11 57.81 6.90
C VAL A 116 -43.27 56.92 5.99
N ILE A 117 -43.90 56.17 5.09
CA ILE A 117 -43.22 55.21 4.20
C ILE A 117 -42.22 55.91 3.26
N PRO A 118 -42.57 57.00 2.53
CA PRO A 118 -41.65 57.65 1.62
C PRO A 118 -40.40 58.21 2.31
N ARG A 119 -40.55 58.65 3.57
CA ARG A 119 -39.45 59.23 4.36
C ARG A 119 -38.48 58.19 4.91
N VAL A 120 -38.93 56.96 5.15
CA VAL A 120 -38.17 55.94 5.88
C VAL A 120 -37.67 54.81 4.97
N SER A 121 -38.41 54.52 3.89
CA SER A 121 -38.16 53.39 2.97
C SER A 121 -36.73 53.37 2.42
N SER A 122 -36.21 54.50 1.92
CA SER A 122 -34.87 54.56 1.32
C SER A 122 -33.76 54.20 2.33
N TYR A 123 -33.90 54.66 3.58
CA TYR A 123 -32.92 54.37 4.62
C TYR A 123 -33.03 52.93 5.13
N LEU A 124 -34.23 52.42 5.37
CA LEU A 124 -34.40 51.02 5.77
C LEU A 124 -33.97 50.05 4.68
N ASN A 125 -34.27 50.34 3.41
CA ASN A 125 -33.82 49.52 2.29
C ASN A 125 -32.29 49.48 2.20
N ARG A 126 -31.61 50.61 2.47
CA ARG A 126 -30.16 50.67 2.58
C ARG A 126 -29.63 49.82 3.75
N LEU A 127 -30.28 49.85 4.92
CA LEU A 127 -29.87 49.00 6.05
C LEU A 127 -30.09 47.51 5.75
N LYS A 128 -31.23 47.16 5.14
CA LYS A 128 -31.54 45.80 4.69
C LYS A 128 -30.56 45.32 3.61
N SER A 129 -30.12 46.19 2.69
CA SER A 129 -29.11 45.82 1.68
C SER A 129 -27.75 45.58 2.32
N ILE A 130 -27.29 46.47 3.21
CA ILE A 130 -26.02 46.30 3.95
C ILE A 130 -26.02 45.00 4.75
N GLN A 131 -27.13 44.66 5.40
CA GLN A 131 -27.22 43.42 6.17
C GLN A 131 -27.14 42.19 5.26
N ARG A 132 -27.88 42.18 4.14
CA ARG A 132 -27.82 41.09 3.15
C ARG A 132 -26.43 40.95 2.53
N GLU A 133 -25.77 42.06 2.20
CA GLU A 133 -24.40 42.06 1.67
C GLU A 133 -23.43 41.41 2.65
N ARG A 134 -23.50 41.74 3.95
CA ARG A 134 -22.65 41.12 4.98
C ARG A 134 -22.94 39.63 5.17
N GLU A 135 -24.20 39.23 5.11
CA GLU A 135 -24.59 37.82 5.20
C GLU A 135 -24.08 37.02 4.00
N LEU A 136 -24.20 37.57 2.78
CA LEU A 136 -23.67 36.98 1.57
C LEU A 136 -22.15 36.93 1.57
N GLU A 137 -21.47 37.98 2.02
CA GLU A 137 -20.01 38.01 2.15
C GLU A 137 -19.53 36.93 3.14
N ARG A 138 -20.23 36.78 4.27
CA ARG A 138 -19.93 35.73 5.25
C ARG A 138 -20.13 34.34 4.66
N GLN A 139 -21.24 34.10 3.98
CA GLN A 139 -21.52 32.81 3.33
C GLN A 139 -20.47 32.48 2.25
N LEU A 140 -20.13 33.45 1.41
CA LEU A 140 -19.11 33.27 0.36
C LEU A 140 -17.75 32.90 0.95
N ARG A 141 -17.37 33.52 2.08
CA ARG A 141 -16.13 33.20 2.77
C ARG A 141 -16.16 31.81 3.40
N GLU A 142 -17.27 31.43 4.03
CA GLU A 142 -17.46 30.10 4.59
C GLU A 142 -17.39 29.01 3.49
N ASP A 143 -17.97 29.25 2.32
CA ASP A 143 -17.90 28.35 1.17
C ASP A 143 -16.49 28.24 0.58
N GLN A 144 -15.76 29.37 0.47
CA GLN A 144 -14.36 29.38 0.04
C GLN A 144 -13.46 28.63 1.02
N ASP A 145 -13.61 28.89 2.32
CA ASP A 145 -12.83 28.21 3.36
C ASP A 145 -13.12 26.69 3.36
N ARG A 146 -14.38 26.30 3.14
CA ARG A 146 -14.77 24.89 3.01
C ARG A 146 -14.15 24.24 1.78
N ALA A 147 -14.22 24.89 0.62
CA ALA A 147 -13.63 24.38 -0.62
C ALA A 147 -12.10 24.23 -0.50
N PHE A 148 -11.44 25.21 0.12
CA PHE A 148 -10.01 25.15 0.38
C PHE A 148 -9.64 24.02 1.35
N ALA A 149 -10.39 23.85 2.44
CA ALA A 149 -10.17 22.76 3.40
C ALA A 149 -10.34 21.38 2.76
N ASP A 150 -11.36 21.20 1.90
CA ASP A 150 -11.58 19.95 1.18
C ASP A 150 -10.47 19.68 0.14
N ALA A 151 -9.99 20.70 -0.57
CA ALA A 151 -8.86 20.57 -1.49
C ALA A 151 -7.56 20.20 -0.75
N ALA A 152 -7.25 20.89 0.35
CA ALA A 152 -6.09 20.60 1.19
C ALA A 152 -6.13 19.18 1.78
N ARG A 153 -7.33 18.68 2.16
CA ARG A 153 -7.49 17.29 2.61
C ARG A 153 -7.15 16.30 1.51
N ARG A 154 -7.69 16.48 0.30
CA ARG A 154 -7.39 15.59 -0.85
C ARG A 154 -5.92 15.60 -1.23
N ASP A 155 -5.27 16.76 -1.23
CA ASP A 155 -3.85 16.86 -1.51
C ASP A 155 -3.01 16.17 -0.45
N LYS A 156 -3.34 16.36 0.83
CA LYS A 156 -2.68 15.66 1.94
C LYS A 156 -2.85 14.14 1.82
N GLU A 157 -4.05 13.65 1.53
CA GLU A 157 -4.32 12.22 1.31
C GLU A 157 -3.53 11.66 0.12
N ARG A 158 -3.48 12.39 -1.01
CA ARG A 158 -2.72 12.00 -2.19
C ARG A 158 -1.21 11.92 -1.90
N ILE A 159 -0.67 12.89 -1.16
CA ILE A 159 0.74 12.90 -0.76
C ILE A 159 1.03 11.73 0.19
N GLN A 160 0.16 11.51 1.18
CA GLN A 160 0.31 10.40 2.13
C GLN A 160 0.23 9.03 1.43
N ALA A 161 -0.70 8.86 0.50
CA ALA A 161 -0.85 7.63 -0.29
C ALA A 161 0.41 7.35 -1.13
N LYS A 162 0.93 8.36 -1.86
CA LYS A 162 2.17 8.23 -2.64
C LYS A 162 3.38 7.91 -1.75
N MET A 163 3.49 8.54 -0.58
CA MET A 163 4.59 8.27 0.35
C MET A 163 4.54 6.84 0.88
N LEU A 164 3.36 6.35 1.25
CA LEU A 164 3.15 4.99 1.75
C LEU A 164 3.38 3.93 0.66
N GLU A 165 2.97 4.19 -0.58
CA GLU A 165 3.25 3.33 -1.73
C GLU A 165 4.77 3.25 -2.01
N ALA A 166 5.46 4.40 -2.03
CA ALA A 166 6.91 4.44 -2.19
C ALA A 166 7.65 3.70 -1.07
N GLN A 167 7.20 3.81 0.19
CA GLN A 167 7.76 3.08 1.31
C GLN A 167 7.56 1.56 1.16
N ARG A 168 6.36 1.11 0.76
CA ARG A 168 6.09 -0.32 0.51
C ARG A 168 6.92 -0.85 -0.65
N ALA A 169 7.07 -0.10 -1.73
CA ALA A 169 7.90 -0.49 -2.87
C ALA A 169 9.38 -0.62 -2.45
N ALA A 170 9.91 0.34 -1.70
CA ALA A 170 11.28 0.29 -1.19
C ALA A 170 11.51 -0.86 -0.20
N GLU A 171 10.53 -1.17 0.65
CA GLU A 171 10.62 -2.32 1.56
C GLU A 171 10.58 -3.66 0.80
N ALA A 172 9.69 -3.80 -0.18
CA ALA A 172 9.61 -4.98 -1.03
C ALA A 172 10.91 -5.19 -1.83
N GLU A 173 11.50 -4.13 -2.38
CA GLU A 173 12.78 -4.19 -3.09
C GLU A 173 13.92 -4.64 -2.15
N ARG A 174 13.99 -4.09 -0.93
CA ARG A 174 14.97 -4.51 0.08
C ARG A 174 14.78 -5.99 0.48
N GLN A 175 13.53 -6.44 0.64
CA GLN A 175 13.25 -7.84 0.96
C GLN A 175 13.71 -8.77 -0.18
N GLN A 176 13.41 -8.42 -1.44
CA GLN A 176 13.87 -9.18 -2.60
C GLN A 176 15.40 -9.22 -2.71
N GLU A 177 16.09 -8.11 -2.44
CA GLU A 177 17.55 -8.07 -2.46
C GLU A 177 18.15 -8.97 -1.37
N LEU A 178 17.59 -8.92 -0.15
CA LEU A 178 18.00 -9.79 0.95
C LEU A 178 17.77 -11.28 0.64
N GLU A 179 16.64 -11.63 0.01
CA GLU A 179 16.35 -13.00 -0.41
C GLU A 179 17.33 -13.48 -1.47
N ARG A 180 17.57 -12.68 -2.54
CA ARG A 180 18.56 -13.00 -3.57
C ARG A 180 19.95 -13.19 -2.97
N ALA A 181 20.36 -12.32 -2.05
CA ALA A 181 21.65 -12.44 -1.36
C ALA A 181 21.74 -13.72 -0.51
N ARG A 182 20.65 -14.12 0.17
CA ARG A 182 20.59 -15.39 0.92
C ARG A 182 20.66 -16.60 0.00
N GLU A 183 19.96 -16.58 -1.12
CA GLU A 183 19.97 -17.66 -2.11
C GLU A 183 21.35 -17.83 -2.74
N LEU A 184 22.00 -16.72 -3.13
CA LEU A 184 23.37 -16.74 -3.65
C LEU A 184 24.35 -17.32 -2.64
N LYS A 185 24.27 -16.91 -1.36
CA LYS A 185 25.11 -17.50 -0.30
C LYS A 185 24.85 -18.99 -0.12
N ARG A 186 23.58 -19.43 -0.15
CA ARG A 186 23.23 -20.85 -0.05
C ARG A 186 23.80 -21.66 -1.22
N GLN A 187 23.71 -21.13 -2.44
CA GLN A 187 24.28 -21.75 -3.63
C GLN A 187 25.81 -21.82 -3.57
N GLN A 188 26.47 -20.76 -3.12
CA GLN A 188 27.92 -20.73 -2.94
C GLN A 188 28.38 -21.77 -1.92
N LEU A 189 27.74 -21.84 -0.75
CA LEU A 189 28.05 -22.84 0.28
C LEU A 189 27.80 -24.27 -0.22
N ALA A 190 26.71 -24.50 -0.96
CA ALA A 190 26.42 -25.80 -1.54
C ALA A 190 27.47 -26.22 -2.59
N ALA A 191 27.87 -25.29 -3.46
CA ALA A 191 28.92 -25.52 -4.46
C ALA A 191 30.29 -25.77 -3.80
N GLU A 192 30.62 -25.04 -2.74
CA GLU A 192 31.85 -25.24 -1.99
C GLU A 192 31.87 -26.61 -1.30
N LEU A 193 30.78 -27.00 -0.64
CA LEU A 193 30.65 -28.34 -0.05
C LEU A 193 30.73 -29.44 -1.10
N GLN A 194 30.16 -29.24 -2.29
CA GLN A 194 30.27 -30.19 -3.40
C GLN A 194 31.72 -30.33 -3.86
N LYS A 195 32.43 -29.21 -4.07
CA LYS A 195 33.85 -29.22 -4.42
C LYS A 195 34.70 -29.95 -3.37
N GLN A 196 34.51 -29.65 -2.09
CA GLN A 196 35.23 -30.33 -1.00
C GLN A 196 34.96 -31.85 -1.00
N LYS A 197 33.71 -32.28 -1.24
CA LYS A 197 33.36 -33.71 -1.37
C LYS A 197 34.03 -34.36 -2.57
N GLU A 198 34.08 -33.68 -3.71
CA GLU A 198 34.74 -34.16 -4.92
C GLU A 198 36.26 -34.29 -4.73
N GLU A 199 36.90 -33.28 -4.13
CA GLU A 199 38.32 -33.28 -3.79
C GLU A 199 38.66 -34.43 -2.82
N LEU A 200 37.88 -34.60 -1.76
CA LEU A 200 38.05 -35.70 -0.81
C LEU A 200 37.85 -37.06 -1.49
N ARG A 201 36.86 -37.19 -2.38
CA ARG A 201 36.64 -38.44 -3.13
C ARG A 201 37.81 -38.75 -4.06
N MET A 202 38.34 -37.74 -4.75
CA MET A 202 39.53 -37.87 -5.59
C MET A 202 40.79 -38.20 -4.77
N TYR A 203 40.92 -37.64 -3.56
CA TYR A 203 42.00 -37.98 -2.63
C TYR A 203 41.96 -39.47 -2.26
N TRP A 204 40.79 -39.97 -1.86
CA TRP A 204 40.61 -41.40 -1.55
C TRP A 204 40.94 -42.28 -2.76
N ARG A 205 40.48 -41.94 -3.96
CA ARG A 205 40.81 -42.69 -5.20
C ARG A 205 42.30 -42.82 -5.43
N ARG A 206 43.04 -41.72 -5.28
CA ARG A 206 44.51 -41.66 -5.45
C ARG A 206 45.23 -42.46 -4.36
N TRP A 207 44.80 -42.31 -3.11
CA TRP A 207 45.34 -43.09 -1.99
C TRP A 207 45.14 -44.60 -2.23
N THR A 208 43.95 -45.03 -2.65
CA THR A 208 43.66 -46.44 -2.94
C THR A 208 44.46 -46.97 -4.12
N ARG A 209 44.71 -46.16 -5.16
CA ARG A 209 45.58 -46.54 -6.28
C ARG A 209 46.98 -46.91 -5.78
N ARG A 210 47.54 -46.12 -4.88
CA ARG A 210 48.88 -46.37 -4.33
C ARG A 210 48.96 -47.61 -3.43
N HIS A 211 47.99 -47.79 -2.54
CA HIS A 211 48.09 -48.78 -1.45
C HIS A 211 47.37 -50.11 -1.73
N LEU A 212 46.34 -50.12 -2.58
CA LEU A 212 45.52 -51.30 -2.86
C LEU A 212 45.70 -51.83 -4.29
N THR A 213 46.21 -51.01 -5.20
CA THR A 213 46.49 -51.43 -6.58
C THR A 213 48.00 -51.58 -6.78
N GLY A 214 48.58 -52.51 -6.01
CA GLY A 214 49.97 -52.92 -6.22
C GLY A 214 50.15 -53.49 -7.62
N THR A 215 51.29 -53.19 -8.26
CA THR A 215 51.64 -53.76 -9.56
C THR A 215 51.62 -55.28 -9.49
N PRO A 216 51.14 -55.99 -10.53
CA PRO A 216 51.19 -57.44 -10.56
C PRO A 216 52.65 -57.87 -10.51
N SER A 217 53.12 -58.27 -9.33
CA SER A 217 54.42 -58.90 -9.20
C SER A 217 54.33 -60.24 -9.93
N GLU A 218 55.16 -60.41 -10.96
CA GLU A 218 55.30 -61.66 -11.73
C GLU A 218 55.66 -62.88 -10.85
N ALA A 219 55.92 -62.68 -9.55
CA ALA A 219 56.25 -63.73 -8.58
C ALA A 219 55.03 -64.41 -7.91
N ALA A 220 53.79 -63.95 -8.12
CA ALA A 220 52.60 -64.56 -7.51
C ALA A 220 52.09 -65.78 -8.30
N SER A 221 52.73 -66.94 -8.14
CA SER A 221 52.39 -68.20 -8.82
C SER A 221 50.97 -68.76 -8.51
N LYS A 222 50.20 -68.18 -7.58
CA LYS A 222 48.88 -68.69 -7.13
C LYS A 222 47.82 -67.59 -7.00
N GLY A 223 47.45 -66.96 -8.12
CA GLY A 223 46.40 -65.93 -8.18
C GLY A 223 45.30 -66.21 -9.20
N VAL A 224 44.16 -65.53 -9.07
CA VAL A 224 43.03 -65.59 -10.01
C VAL A 224 43.11 -64.41 -10.96
N ARG A 225 43.02 -64.67 -12.27
CA ARG A 225 43.05 -63.64 -13.31
C ARG A 225 41.64 -63.22 -13.70
N PHE A 226 41.29 -61.95 -13.51
CA PHE A 226 40.02 -61.40 -13.96
C PHE A 226 40.24 -60.52 -15.20
N ALA A 227 39.36 -60.67 -16.18
CA ALA A 227 39.29 -59.79 -17.33
C ALA A 227 38.14 -58.80 -17.14
N ILE A 228 38.46 -57.55 -16.80
CA ILE A 228 37.50 -56.51 -16.44
C ILE A 228 37.26 -55.61 -17.65
N ARG A 229 36.00 -55.49 -18.07
CA ARG A 229 35.55 -54.49 -19.06
C ARG A 229 35.12 -53.23 -18.32
N LEU A 230 35.83 -52.13 -18.57
CA LEU A 230 35.58 -50.82 -17.99
C LEU A 230 34.46 -50.08 -18.75
N PRO A 231 33.82 -49.06 -18.14
CA PRO A 231 32.77 -48.27 -18.79
C PRO A 231 33.27 -47.45 -20.00
N ASN A 232 34.57 -47.21 -20.10
CA ASN A 232 35.21 -46.56 -21.25
C ASN A 232 35.39 -47.52 -22.46
N GLY A 233 34.99 -48.79 -22.33
CA GLY A 233 35.14 -49.82 -23.35
C GLY A 233 36.50 -50.56 -23.32
N GLU A 234 37.43 -50.12 -22.47
CA GLU A 234 38.74 -50.77 -22.32
C GLU A 234 38.63 -52.08 -21.55
N ARG A 235 39.40 -53.08 -21.97
CA ARG A 235 39.50 -54.37 -21.27
C ARG A 235 40.83 -54.45 -20.54
N VAL A 236 40.78 -54.48 -19.22
CA VAL A 236 41.96 -54.61 -18.35
C VAL A 236 41.99 -56.00 -17.74
N VAL A 237 43.14 -56.67 -17.81
CA VAL A 237 43.35 -57.98 -17.20
C VAL A 237 44.22 -57.78 -15.95
N HIS A 238 43.72 -58.19 -14.79
CA HIS A 238 44.44 -58.08 -13.53
C HIS A 238 44.43 -59.42 -12.79
N GLN A 239 45.54 -59.74 -12.13
CA GLN A 239 45.71 -60.96 -11.34
C GLN A 239 45.66 -60.59 -9.87
N PHE A 240 44.68 -61.14 -9.15
CA PHE A 240 44.49 -60.95 -7.71
C PHE A 240 44.95 -62.19 -6.95
N SER A 241 45.40 -62.01 -5.71
CA SER A 241 45.64 -63.11 -4.78
C SER A 241 44.31 -63.78 -4.40
N LEU A 242 44.38 -65.05 -4.02
CA LEU A 242 43.22 -65.76 -3.45
C LEU A 242 42.78 -65.18 -2.10
N THR A 243 43.69 -64.47 -1.42
CA THR A 243 43.47 -63.80 -0.13
C THR A 243 43.07 -62.34 -0.27
N ASP A 244 42.94 -61.81 -1.49
CA ASP A 244 42.55 -60.41 -1.69
C ASP A 244 41.05 -60.24 -1.42
N ASP A 245 40.70 -59.07 -0.87
CA ASP A 245 39.32 -58.70 -0.58
C ASP A 245 38.60 -58.16 -1.83
N LEU A 246 37.27 -58.25 -1.80
CA LEU A 246 36.40 -57.60 -2.76
C LEU A 246 36.64 -56.07 -2.81
N THR A 247 37.07 -55.46 -1.70
CA THR A 247 37.52 -54.07 -1.66
C THR A 247 38.71 -53.79 -2.58
N ALA A 248 39.66 -54.72 -2.72
CA ALA A 248 40.80 -54.56 -3.62
C ALA A 248 40.35 -54.58 -5.09
N LEU A 249 39.38 -55.44 -5.43
CA LEU A 249 38.77 -55.48 -6.77
C LEU A 249 38.06 -54.17 -7.11
N TYR A 250 37.23 -53.66 -6.20
CA TYR A 250 36.53 -52.38 -6.40
C TYR A 250 37.49 -51.19 -6.44
N ALA A 251 38.50 -51.16 -5.57
CA ALA A 251 39.55 -50.13 -5.58
C ALA A 251 40.36 -50.14 -6.89
N PHE A 252 40.63 -51.33 -7.46
CA PHE A 252 41.27 -51.45 -8.75
C PHE A 252 40.44 -50.89 -9.90
N VAL A 253 39.14 -51.15 -9.90
CA VAL A 253 38.23 -50.56 -10.91
C VAL A 253 38.17 -49.03 -10.74
N ASP A 254 38.05 -48.54 -9.51
CA ASP A 254 37.96 -47.10 -9.22
C ASP A 254 39.27 -46.34 -9.55
N SER A 255 40.44 -46.99 -9.43
CA SER A 255 41.72 -46.39 -9.81
C SER A 255 41.87 -46.17 -11.32
N LYS A 256 41.19 -46.99 -12.14
CA LYS A 256 41.10 -46.83 -13.60
C LYS A 256 40.12 -45.73 -14.03
N LEU A 257 39.30 -45.23 -13.11
CA LEU A 257 38.42 -44.08 -13.33
C LEU A 257 39.07 -42.73 -12.96
N ILE A 258 40.36 -42.73 -12.59
CA ILE A 258 41.15 -41.52 -12.34
C ILE A 258 41.57 -40.93 -13.70
N PRO A 259 41.39 -39.62 -13.95
CA PRO A 259 41.87 -38.97 -15.16
C PRO A 259 43.37 -39.19 -15.39
N SER A 260 43.77 -39.36 -16.65
CA SER A 260 45.16 -39.60 -17.07
C SER A 260 46.12 -38.47 -16.68
N ASP A 261 45.61 -37.28 -16.40
CA ASP A 261 46.37 -36.09 -16.06
C ASP A 261 46.98 -36.17 -14.64
N LEU A 262 46.49 -37.10 -13.79
CA LEU A 262 46.95 -37.27 -12.42
C LEU A 262 47.94 -38.45 -12.31
N SER A 263 49.23 -38.12 -12.24
CA SER A 263 50.33 -39.09 -12.18
C SER A 263 50.27 -39.95 -10.90
N ALA A 264 50.61 -41.24 -11.03
CA ALA A 264 50.67 -42.17 -9.89
C ALA A 264 51.79 -41.85 -8.90
N SER A 265 52.83 -41.11 -9.33
CA SER A 265 53.92 -40.64 -8.48
C SER A 265 53.48 -39.61 -7.44
N GLU A 266 52.41 -38.87 -7.71
CA GLU A 266 51.89 -37.83 -6.82
C GLU A 266 50.81 -38.36 -5.86
N ASP A 267 50.57 -39.66 -5.79
CA ASP A 267 49.52 -40.21 -4.93
C ASP A 267 49.84 -40.05 -3.44
N PRO A 268 48.83 -39.67 -2.62
CA PRO A 268 49.04 -39.36 -1.21
C PRO A 268 49.54 -40.55 -0.42
N LEU A 269 50.45 -40.28 0.52
CA LEU A 269 51.07 -41.29 1.38
C LEU A 269 50.14 -41.76 2.49
N TYR A 270 49.33 -40.85 3.03
CA TYR A 270 48.48 -41.07 4.20
C TYR A 270 47.00 -41.04 3.83
N ALA A 271 46.18 -41.79 4.56
CA ALA A 271 44.74 -41.72 4.42
C ALA A 271 44.23 -40.35 4.92
N PRO A 272 43.15 -39.80 4.34
CA PRO A 272 42.65 -38.47 4.69
C PRO A 272 41.94 -38.42 6.07
N SER A 273 41.66 -39.56 6.69
CA SER A 273 41.17 -39.66 8.07
C SER A 273 42.21 -40.34 8.94
N SER A 274 42.31 -39.97 10.23
CA SER A 274 43.30 -40.51 11.17
C SER A 274 42.99 -41.97 11.51
N ALA A 275 43.28 -42.87 10.59
CA ALA A 275 43.23 -44.29 10.82
C ALA A 275 44.31 -44.68 11.84
N SER A 276 43.96 -45.59 12.75
CA SER A 276 44.87 -46.24 13.67
C SER A 276 46.02 -46.89 12.89
N SER A 277 47.26 -46.63 13.32
CA SER A 277 48.51 -46.97 12.61
C SER A 277 48.79 -48.48 12.43
N SER A 278 47.84 -49.35 12.80
CA SER A 278 47.94 -50.81 12.74
C SER A 278 46.94 -51.48 11.79
N ALA A 279 46.01 -50.73 11.18
CA ALA A 279 45.01 -51.29 10.27
C ALA A 279 45.56 -51.43 8.85
N SER A 280 45.19 -52.49 8.15
CA SER A 280 45.54 -52.68 6.75
C SER A 280 44.87 -51.60 5.87
N PRO A 281 45.46 -51.21 4.73
CA PRO A 281 44.86 -50.20 3.86
C PRO A 281 43.42 -50.53 3.40
N SER A 282 43.07 -51.83 3.30
CA SER A 282 41.73 -52.28 2.95
C SER A 282 40.73 -52.06 4.08
N GLU A 283 41.10 -52.34 5.34
CA GLU A 283 40.28 -52.09 6.53
C GLU A 283 40.03 -50.59 6.76
N VAL A 284 41.05 -49.76 6.52
CA VAL A 284 40.91 -48.29 6.61
C VAL A 284 39.89 -47.76 5.61
N LEU A 285 39.90 -48.30 4.38
CA LEU A 285 38.94 -47.92 3.36
C LEU A 285 37.53 -48.46 3.67
N GLN A 286 37.43 -49.73 4.07
CA GLN A 286 36.17 -50.39 4.42
C GLN A 286 35.45 -49.64 5.55
N SER A 287 36.16 -49.35 6.64
CA SER A 287 35.62 -48.60 7.78
C SER A 287 35.16 -47.20 7.37
N TYR A 288 35.91 -46.46 6.56
CA TYR A 288 35.48 -45.16 6.04
C TYR A 288 34.19 -45.26 5.21
N ILE A 289 34.10 -46.24 4.32
CA ILE A 289 32.95 -46.42 3.43
C ILE A 289 31.69 -46.75 4.25
N VAL A 290 31.78 -47.70 5.19
CA VAL A 290 30.63 -48.14 6.01
C VAL A 290 30.16 -47.03 6.95
N LEU A 291 31.08 -46.22 7.50
CA LEU A 291 30.72 -45.13 8.40
C LEU A 291 30.06 -43.93 7.70
N ASN A 292 30.38 -43.68 6.43
CA ASN A 292 29.94 -42.46 5.72
C ASN A 292 28.87 -42.71 4.65
N HIS A 293 28.57 -43.97 4.29
CA HIS A 293 27.65 -44.29 3.21
C HIS A 293 26.67 -45.40 3.61
N ALA A 294 25.37 -45.15 3.43
CA ALA A 294 24.33 -46.13 3.72
C ALA A 294 24.27 -47.22 2.64
N ASN A 295 24.55 -46.84 1.38
CA ASN A 295 24.65 -47.77 0.25
C ASN A 295 26.03 -47.66 -0.44
N PRO A 296 27.07 -48.28 0.13
CA PRO A 296 28.45 -48.23 -0.37
C PRO A 296 28.62 -48.43 -1.89
N THR A 297 27.96 -49.44 -2.46
CA THR A 297 28.09 -49.81 -3.87
C THR A 297 27.66 -48.67 -4.81
N THR A 298 26.61 -47.93 -4.46
CA THR A 298 26.02 -46.91 -5.33
C THR A 298 26.46 -45.49 -4.94
N GLU A 299 26.54 -45.19 -3.65
CA GLU A 299 26.85 -43.84 -3.15
C GLU A 299 28.35 -43.54 -3.15
N TYR A 300 29.19 -44.51 -2.76
CA TYR A 300 30.64 -44.32 -2.70
C TYR A 300 31.31 -44.68 -4.02
N TRP A 301 31.12 -45.91 -4.50
CA TRP A 301 31.77 -46.42 -5.71
C TRP A 301 31.17 -45.83 -6.99
N GLY A 302 29.85 -45.70 -7.05
CA GLY A 302 29.15 -45.13 -8.22
C GLY A 302 29.17 -46.04 -9.44
N PHE A 303 29.47 -47.33 -9.26
CA PHE A 303 29.44 -48.35 -10.30
C PHE A 303 29.13 -49.74 -9.72
N VAL A 304 28.62 -50.62 -10.55
CA VAL A 304 28.33 -52.02 -10.23
C VAL A 304 29.27 -52.92 -11.03
N VAL A 305 29.78 -53.97 -10.39
CA VAL A 305 30.57 -55.02 -11.02
C VAL A 305 29.68 -56.24 -11.22
N ALA A 306 29.60 -56.74 -12.46
CA ALA A 306 28.81 -57.93 -12.80
C ALA A 306 29.64 -58.95 -13.58
N THR A 307 29.30 -60.23 -13.48
CA THR A 307 29.87 -61.29 -14.32
C THR A 307 29.27 -61.25 -15.73
N SER A 308 30.02 -61.69 -16.75
CA SER A 308 29.54 -61.68 -18.14
C SER A 308 28.53 -62.78 -18.45
N PHE A 309 28.72 -64.00 -17.93
CA PHE A 309 27.80 -65.12 -18.17
C PHE A 309 27.94 -66.25 -17.12
N PRO A 310 26.86 -66.70 -16.47
CA PRO A 310 25.56 -66.02 -16.37
C PRO A 310 25.73 -64.66 -15.67
N ARG A 311 24.98 -63.63 -16.09
CA ARG A 311 25.11 -62.27 -15.50
C ARG A 311 24.63 -62.27 -14.06
N VAL A 312 25.55 -62.05 -13.14
CA VAL A 312 25.29 -61.88 -11.70
C VAL A 312 26.02 -60.64 -11.22
N GLU A 313 25.28 -59.72 -10.59
CA GLU A 313 25.82 -58.53 -9.95
C GLU A 313 26.50 -58.90 -8.64
N ILE A 314 27.69 -58.35 -8.42
CA ILE A 314 28.51 -58.61 -7.26
C ILE A 314 28.58 -57.29 -6.49
N PRO A 315 27.63 -57.01 -5.58
CA PRO A 315 27.66 -55.78 -4.79
C PRO A 315 28.87 -55.77 -3.86
N TRP A 316 29.35 -54.56 -3.55
CA TRP A 316 30.46 -54.42 -2.61
C TRP A 316 30.03 -54.83 -1.20
N LYS A 317 30.88 -55.61 -0.53
CA LYS A 317 30.73 -56.04 0.86
C LYS A 317 32.08 -55.97 1.57
N GLU A 318 32.06 -55.50 2.81
CA GLU A 318 33.22 -55.44 3.70
C GLU A 318 33.75 -56.84 4.02
N GLY A 319 35.07 -56.98 4.16
CA GLY A 319 35.75 -58.20 4.63
C GLY A 319 35.49 -59.48 3.82
N THR A 320 34.93 -59.37 2.62
CA THR A 320 34.59 -60.54 1.79
C THR A 320 35.76 -60.87 0.88
N GLU A 321 36.40 -62.02 1.10
CA GLU A 321 37.48 -62.50 0.23
C GLU A 321 36.97 -62.87 -1.16
N LEU A 322 37.79 -62.66 -2.20
CA LEU A 322 37.47 -63.05 -3.57
C LEU A 322 37.26 -64.57 -3.74
N SER A 323 37.91 -65.39 -2.89
CA SER A 323 37.76 -66.86 -2.87
C SER A 323 36.36 -67.32 -2.45
N SER A 324 35.70 -66.55 -1.58
CA SER A 324 34.42 -66.88 -0.96
C SER A 324 33.23 -66.69 -1.92
N VAL A 325 33.38 -65.78 -2.89
CA VAL A 325 32.35 -65.47 -3.88
C VAL A 325 32.32 -66.56 -4.96
N GLN A 326 31.28 -67.39 -4.95
CA GLN A 326 31.15 -68.51 -5.89
C GLN A 326 31.25 -68.08 -7.36
N HIS A 327 30.70 -66.92 -7.70
CA HIS A 327 30.70 -66.36 -9.06
C HIS A 327 32.04 -65.77 -9.51
N LEU A 328 33.07 -65.77 -8.66
CA LEU A 328 34.43 -65.32 -8.97
C LEU A 328 35.44 -66.47 -9.04
N LYS A 329 35.04 -67.70 -8.70
CA LYS A 329 35.91 -68.88 -8.75
C LYS A 329 36.27 -69.22 -10.20
N GLY A 330 37.56 -69.20 -10.54
CA GLY A 330 38.07 -69.67 -11.83
C GLY A 330 38.46 -68.60 -12.86
N GLY A 331 38.46 -67.31 -12.52
CA GLY A 331 38.99 -66.25 -13.39
C GLY A 331 38.00 -65.75 -14.45
N ASN A 332 36.83 -65.32 -13.99
CA ASN A 332 35.73 -64.89 -14.86
C ASN A 332 35.96 -63.51 -15.51
N GLN A 333 35.21 -63.26 -16.57
CA GLN A 333 35.14 -61.94 -17.19
C GLN A 333 34.11 -61.09 -16.44
N LEU A 334 34.53 -59.89 -16.03
CA LEU A 334 33.74 -58.92 -15.30
C LEU A 334 33.39 -57.72 -16.18
N VAL A 335 32.23 -57.14 -15.96
CA VAL A 335 31.71 -55.95 -16.64
C VAL A 335 31.39 -54.91 -15.58
N VAL A 336 31.86 -53.69 -15.80
CA VAL A 336 31.63 -52.55 -14.90
C VAL A 336 30.61 -51.62 -15.54
N GLU A 337 29.55 -51.30 -14.80
CA GLU A 337 28.49 -50.40 -15.23
C GLU A 337 28.43 -49.20 -14.27
N LEU A 338 28.48 -47.97 -14.79
CA LEU A 338 28.33 -46.76 -13.96
C LEU A 338 26.87 -46.64 -13.51
N THR A 339 26.64 -46.47 -12.22
CA THR A 339 25.30 -46.14 -11.71
C THR A 339 25.06 -44.65 -11.97
N ASN A 340 23.97 -44.31 -12.66
CA ASN A 340 23.66 -42.98 -13.20
C ASN A 340 23.34 -41.90 -12.13
N SER A 341 24.13 -41.80 -11.06
CA SER A 341 24.01 -40.74 -10.06
C SER A 341 24.74 -39.44 -10.44
N ARG A 342 25.47 -39.42 -11.56
CA ARG A 342 26.31 -38.27 -12.00
C ARG A 342 25.76 -37.43 -13.15
N THR A 343 24.56 -37.70 -13.66
CA THR A 343 23.93 -36.87 -14.70
C THR A 343 22.55 -36.40 -14.29
N ASN A 344 22.48 -35.53 -13.28
CA ASN A 344 21.35 -34.61 -13.15
C ASN A 344 21.87 -33.18 -13.31
N SER A 345 22.48 -32.93 -14.47
CA SER A 345 22.67 -31.59 -15.00
C SER A 345 21.68 -31.47 -16.16
N PRO A 346 20.67 -30.57 -16.09
CA PRO A 346 19.72 -30.42 -17.18
C PRO A 346 20.49 -29.93 -18.41
N ARG A 347 20.59 -30.76 -19.44
CA ARG A 347 21.08 -30.32 -20.75
C ARG A 347 20.17 -29.17 -21.23
N PRO A 348 20.72 -28.02 -21.66
CA PRO A 348 19.94 -27.06 -22.41
C PRO A 348 19.59 -27.73 -23.75
N SER A 349 18.30 -27.97 -23.98
CA SER A 349 17.79 -28.44 -25.26
C SER A 349 17.99 -27.33 -26.30
N THR A 350 19.10 -27.39 -27.03
CA THR A 350 19.25 -26.68 -28.29
C THR A 350 18.45 -27.43 -29.35
N SER A 351 17.16 -27.17 -29.45
CA SER A 351 16.37 -27.48 -30.62
C SER A 351 16.15 -26.19 -31.41
N SER A 352 17.01 -25.99 -32.40
CA SER A 352 16.78 -25.12 -33.54
C SER A 352 15.54 -25.60 -34.29
N ALA A 353 14.44 -24.85 -34.18
CA ALA A 353 13.34 -24.91 -35.12
C ALA A 353 13.34 -23.62 -35.94
N SER A 354 13.85 -23.74 -37.16
CA SER A 354 13.66 -22.82 -38.25
C SER A 354 12.20 -22.79 -38.69
N SER A 355 11.57 -21.63 -38.67
CA SER A 355 10.45 -21.34 -39.56
C SER A 355 10.50 -19.88 -40.01
N SER A 356 10.80 -19.75 -41.29
CA SER A 356 10.76 -18.59 -42.16
C SER A 356 9.36 -18.02 -42.38
N SER A 357 9.36 -16.83 -43.00
CA SER A 357 8.26 -16.15 -43.73
C SER A 357 7.33 -15.30 -42.84
N ALA A 358 6.87 -14.12 -43.23
CA ALA A 358 7.18 -13.21 -44.32
C ALA A 358 6.46 -11.88 -44.01
N THR A 359 7.02 -10.81 -44.56
CA THR A 359 6.51 -9.45 -44.68
C THR A 359 5.23 -9.35 -45.53
N ASN A 360 4.26 -8.55 -45.04
CA ASN A 360 3.30 -7.66 -45.74
C ASN A 360 2.11 -7.49 -44.77
N GLY A 361 1.55 -6.32 -44.49
CA GLY A 361 1.41 -5.10 -45.29
C GLY A 361 -0.10 -4.80 -45.40
N SER A 362 -0.49 -3.59 -44.96
CA SER A 362 -1.84 -2.96 -45.09
C SER A 362 -2.92 -3.50 -44.14
N GLY A 363 -3.83 -2.72 -43.56
CA GLY A 363 -4.23 -1.32 -43.68
C GLY A 363 -5.59 -1.15 -42.97
N ASP A 364 -5.93 0.09 -42.61
CA ASP A 364 -7.24 0.61 -42.15
C ASP A 364 -7.74 0.17 -40.76
N GLY A 365 -8.25 1.02 -39.86
CA GLY A 365 -8.53 2.45 -39.89
C GLY A 365 -9.27 2.87 -38.60
N GLU A 366 -9.26 4.18 -38.30
CA GLU A 366 -10.24 4.96 -37.51
C GLU A 366 -10.32 4.70 -35.98
N ASP A 367 -10.48 5.66 -35.06
CA ASP A 367 -10.55 7.12 -35.07
C ASP A 367 -10.52 7.64 -33.60
N SER A 368 -10.48 8.97 -33.45
CA SER A 368 -10.61 9.84 -32.25
C SER A 368 -9.33 10.07 -31.41
N ASP A 369 -8.67 11.25 -31.49
CA ASP A 369 -9.13 12.61 -31.06
C ASP A 369 -9.43 12.58 -29.54
N ASP A 370 -8.79 13.36 -28.66
CA ASP A 370 -8.79 14.82 -28.66
C ASP A 370 -7.52 15.40 -28.00
N GLY A 371 -7.03 16.49 -28.58
CA GLY A 371 -5.91 17.28 -28.08
C GLY A 371 -6.28 18.29 -26.98
N TYR A 372 -5.26 18.73 -26.24
CA TYR A 372 -5.25 20.05 -25.62
C TYR A 372 -3.85 20.66 -25.77
N GLU A 373 -3.80 21.73 -26.57
CA GLU A 373 -2.70 22.69 -26.62
C GLU A 373 -2.71 23.53 -25.33
N THR A 374 -1.53 23.69 -24.74
CA THR A 374 -1.26 24.71 -23.71
C THR A 374 -0.65 25.92 -24.41
N GLU A 375 -1.39 27.02 -24.47
CA GLU A 375 -0.80 28.34 -24.70
C GLU A 375 -0.27 28.91 -23.36
N GLU A 376 0.93 29.47 -23.45
CA GLU A 376 1.64 30.23 -22.43
C GLU A 376 1.25 31.71 -22.54
N ASP A 377 1.09 32.38 -21.40
CA ASP A 377 1.24 33.83 -21.22
C ASP A 377 2.16 34.09 -20.01
#